data_AF-A0A183E9Q0-F1
#
_entry.id   AF-A0A183E9Q0-F1
#
_cell.length_a   1.000
_cell.length_b   1.000
_cell.length_c   1.000
_cell.angle_alpha   90.00
_cell.angle_beta   90.00
_cell.angle_gamma   90.00
#
_symmetry.space_group_name_H-M   'P 1'
#
loop_
_entity.id
_entity.type
_entity.pdbx_description
1 polymer ?
#
loop_
_entity_poly.entity_id
_entity_poly.type
_entity_poly.pdbx_seq_one_letter_code
_entity_poly.pdbx_strand_id
1 'polypeptide(L)'
;MANSTLTRVSSDWCCHLLGNDTLVLFLPFDLSTWNLSKGAFVSLLEYCEDNLPVKRILLCLDKNSIDETTASCFKYIGFCFLHPDSYPRNIDPQKVFAMVYTI
;
A
#
# COMPACT_ATOMS: atom_id res chain seq x y z
N MET A 1 -12.92 19.61 19.35
CA MET A 1 -11.59 18.97 19.22
C MET A 1 -11.67 18.05 18.02
N ALA A 2 -10.75 18.21 17.07
CA ALA A 2 -10.89 17.75 15.69
C ALA A 2 -10.89 16.21 15.59
N ASN A 3 -12.02 15.64 15.17
CA ASN A 3 -12.09 14.27 14.69
C ASN A 3 -11.78 14.32 13.19
N SER A 4 -10.53 14.07 12.79
CA SER A 4 -10.18 13.81 11.40
C SER A 4 -10.75 12.44 11.02
N THR A 5 -11.99 12.44 10.56
CA THR A 5 -12.61 11.30 9.88
C THR A 5 -11.80 10.97 8.64
N LEU A 6 -10.94 9.95 8.74
CA LEU A 6 -10.41 9.23 7.59
C LEU A 6 -11.63 8.80 6.75
N THR A 7 -11.84 9.48 5.63
CA THR A 7 -12.96 9.25 4.73
C THR A 7 -12.84 7.86 4.14
N ARG A 8 -13.50 6.90 4.79
CA ARG A 8 -13.93 5.60 4.26
C ARG A 8 -12.81 4.85 3.50
N VAL A 9 -11.81 4.40 4.24
CA VAL A 9 -10.98 3.27 3.80
C VAL A 9 -11.93 2.07 3.66
N SER A 10 -11.97 1.41 2.50
CA SER A 10 -12.87 0.26 2.31
C SER A 10 -12.60 -0.79 3.41
N SER A 11 -13.65 -1.45 3.91
CA SER A 11 -13.55 -2.51 4.92
C SER A 11 -12.66 -3.70 4.50
N ASP A 12 -12.28 -3.74 3.22
CA ASP A 12 -11.43 -4.77 2.63
C ASP A 12 -9.94 -4.37 2.58
N TRP A 13 -9.57 -3.20 3.15
CA TRP A 13 -8.17 -2.82 3.31
C TRP A 13 -7.57 -3.55 4.50
N CYS A 14 -6.66 -4.47 4.21
CA CYS A 14 -5.94 -5.22 5.23
C CYS A 14 -4.53 -4.66 5.37
N CYS A 15 -4.17 -4.19 6.57
CA CYS A 15 -2.79 -3.82 6.89
C CYS A 15 -2.19 -4.77 7.93
N HIS A 16 -0.94 -5.15 7.73
CA HIS A 16 -0.22 -6.05 8.63
C HIS A 16 1.17 -5.49 8.89
N LEU A 17 1.55 -5.36 10.16
CA LEU A 17 2.92 -5.02 10.52
C LEU A 17 3.79 -6.27 10.39
N LEU A 18 4.74 -6.25 9.47
CA LEU A 18 5.73 -7.31 9.29
C LEU A 18 6.99 -6.94 10.09
N GLY A 19 7.25 -7.72 11.15
CA GLY A 19 8.33 -7.41 12.07
C GLY A 19 8.06 -6.12 12.85
N ASN A 20 9.06 -5.25 12.97
CA ASN A 20 8.96 -4.01 13.76
C ASN A 20 9.04 -2.73 12.93
N ASP A 21 9.33 -2.80 11.62
CA ASP A 21 9.63 -1.61 10.82
C ASP A 21 8.95 -1.55 9.45
N THR A 22 8.17 -2.57 9.08
CA THR A 22 7.59 -2.67 7.74
C THR A 22 6.07 -2.82 7.82
N LEU A 23 5.34 -1.84 7.29
CA LEU A 23 3.88 -1.91 7.18
C LEU A 23 3.49 -2.53 5.84
N VAL A 24 2.78 -3.65 5.84
CA VAL A 24 2.22 -4.25 4.63
C VAL A 24 0.80 -3.73 4.44
N LEU A 25 0.51 -3.16 3.27
CA LEU A 25 -0.81 -2.66 2.87
C LEU A 25 -1.33 -3.51 1.71
N PHE A 26 -2.41 -4.26 1.93
CA PHE A 26 -3.14 -4.94 0.88
C PHE A 26 -4.28 -4.05 0.41
N LEU A 27 -4.23 -3.62 -0.86
CA LEU A 27 -5.36 -2.89 -1.44
C LEU A 27 -6.34 -3.87 -2.08
N PRO A 28 -7.63 -3.82 -1.70
CA PRO A 28 -8.67 -4.54 -2.42
C PRO A 28 -8.79 -3.93 -3.81
N PHE A 29 -8.62 -4.75 -4.84
CA PHE A 29 -8.74 -4.31 -6.23
C PHE A 29 -10.15 -4.62 -6.74
N ASP A 30 -11.13 -3.86 -6.26
CA ASP A 30 -12.43 -3.78 -6.90
C ASP A 30 -12.54 -2.45 -7.67
N LEU A 31 -13.34 -2.41 -8.75
CA LEU A 31 -13.49 -1.21 -9.58
C LEU A 31 -13.98 0.02 -8.79
N SER A 32 -14.50 -0.17 -7.57
CA SER A 32 -14.90 0.91 -6.65
C SER A 32 -13.75 1.49 -5.84
N THR A 33 -12.65 0.78 -5.62
CA THR A 33 -11.50 1.28 -4.85
C THR A 33 -10.60 2.22 -5.65
N TRP A 34 -10.69 2.24 -6.98
CA TRP A 34 -10.03 3.27 -7.80
C TRP A 34 -10.60 4.68 -7.57
N ASN A 35 -11.86 4.77 -7.11
CA ASN A 35 -12.43 6.05 -6.67
C ASN A 35 -11.88 6.51 -5.31
N LEU A 36 -10.89 5.83 -4.72
CA LEU A 36 -10.10 6.45 -3.67
C LEU A 36 -9.48 7.72 -4.22
N SER A 37 -9.77 8.84 -3.56
CA SER A 37 -9.10 10.07 -3.88
C SER A 37 -7.60 9.88 -3.61
N LYS A 38 -6.76 10.27 -4.58
CA LYS A 38 -5.30 10.35 -4.39
C LYS A 38 -4.94 11.02 -3.05
N GLY A 39 -5.72 12.02 -2.64
CA GLY A 39 -5.59 12.69 -1.35
C GLY A 39 -5.73 11.74 -0.15
N ALA A 40 -6.73 10.86 -0.13
CA ALA A 40 -6.90 9.90 0.96
C ALA A 40 -5.72 8.92 1.07
N PHE A 41 -5.18 8.47 -0.07
CA PHE A 41 -4.00 7.59 -0.06
C PHE A 41 -2.74 8.34 0.40
N VAL A 42 -2.52 9.57 -0.06
CA VAL A 42 -1.39 10.39 0.39
C VAL A 42 -1.49 10.68 1.89
N SER A 43 -2.67 11.05 2.40
CA SER A 43 -2.86 11.27 3.84
C SER A 43 -2.65 10.00 4.68
N LEU A 44 -2.91 8.81 4.13
CA LEU A 44 -2.54 7.55 4.79
C LEU A 44 -1.02 7.41 4.89
N LEU A 45 -0.28 7.70 3.80
CA LEU A 45 1.18 7.65 3.82
C LEU A 45 1.76 8.65 4.82
N GLU A 46 1.31 9.91 4.78
CA GLU A 46 1.70 10.94 5.76
C GLU A 46 1.44 10.48 7.20
N TYR A 47 0.28 9.87 7.46
CA TYR A 47 -0.02 9.32 8.78
C TYR A 47 0.96 8.21 9.18
N CYS A 48 1.29 7.30 8.27
CA CYS A 48 2.26 6.24 8.52
C CYS A 48 3.67 6.79 8.79
N GLU A 49 4.08 7.85 8.10
CA GLU A 49 5.37 8.52 8.31
C GLU A 49 5.45 9.21 9.67
N ASP A 50 4.41 9.97 10.03
CA ASP A 50 4.43 10.82 11.22
C ASP A 50 4.11 10.05 12.52
N ASN A 51 3.30 8.99 12.44
CA ASN A 51 2.68 8.39 13.64
C ASN A 51 3.07 6.93 13.88
N LEU A 52 3.57 6.22 12.88
CA LEU A 52 3.93 4.81 13.03
C LEU A 52 5.46 4.65 13.04
N PRO A 53 6.03 3.80 13.91
CA PRO A 53 7.47 3.56 13.97
C PRO A 53 7.93 2.63 12.84
N VAL A 54 7.48 2.88 11.61
CA VAL A 54 7.81 2.09 10.42
C VAL A 54 8.80 2.86 9.55
N LYS A 55 9.70 2.12 8.92
CA LYS A 55 10.70 2.64 7.97
C LYS A 55 10.29 2.41 6.53
N ARG A 56 9.36 1.49 6.31
CA ARG A 56 9.00 0.99 4.99
C ARG A 56 7.53 0.65 4.95
N ILE A 57 6.92 0.91 3.81
CA ILE A 57 5.56 0.49 3.48
C ILE A 57 5.65 -0.44 2.28
N LEU A 58 5.11 -1.65 2.43
CA LEU A 58 4.99 -2.63 1.37
C LEU A 58 3.56 -2.66 0.86
N LEU A 59 3.36 -2.10 -0.33
CA LEU A 59 2.10 -2.13 -1.04
C LEU A 59 1.95 -3.46 -1.78
N CYS A 60 0.89 -4.19 -1.49
CA CYS A 60 0.59 -5.51 -2.06
C CYS A 60 -0.74 -5.47 -2.81
N LEU A 61 -0.70 -5.90 -4.07
CA LEU A 61 -1.80 -5.79 -5.02
C LEU A 61 -1.98 -7.14 -5.73
N ASP A 62 -3.21 -7.48 -6.14
CA ASP A 62 -3.42 -8.67 -6.96
C ASP A 62 -2.79 -8.47 -8.35
N LYS A 63 -1.91 -9.37 -8.74
CA LYS A 63 -1.18 -9.28 -10.00
C LYS A 63 -2.10 -9.40 -11.21
N ASN A 64 -3.24 -10.07 -11.08
CA ASN A 64 -4.21 -10.23 -12.18
C ASN A 64 -5.05 -8.98 -12.42
N SER A 65 -5.10 -8.08 -11.44
CA SER A 65 -5.94 -6.88 -11.48
C SER A 65 -5.15 -5.61 -11.83
N ILE A 66 -3.82 -5.65 -11.71
CA ILE A 66 -2.91 -4.52 -11.95
C ILE A 66 -2.54 -4.43 -13.43
N ASP A 67 -2.69 -3.25 -14.02
CA ASP A 67 -2.09 -2.89 -15.30
C ASP A 67 -0.81 -2.04 -15.13
N GLU A 68 -0.09 -1.85 -16.24
CA GLU A 68 1.17 -1.09 -16.24
C GLU A 68 0.97 0.38 -15.86
N THR A 69 -0.18 0.96 -16.22
CA THR A 69 -0.54 2.34 -15.88
C THR A 69 -0.68 2.50 -14.37
N THR A 70 -1.40 1.60 -13.71
CA THR A 70 -1.58 1.57 -12.26
C THR A 70 -0.25 1.40 -11.54
N ALA A 71 0.56 0.44 -11.95
CA ALA A 71 1.89 0.25 -11.35
C ALA A 71 2.76 1.50 -11.50
N SER A 72 2.64 2.22 -12.62
CA SER A 72 3.36 3.47 -12.87
C SER A 72 2.85 4.63 -12.01
N CYS A 73 1.54 4.70 -11.71
CA CYS A 73 1.00 5.70 -10.78
C CYS A 73 1.66 5.65 -9.41
N PHE A 74 1.87 4.45 -8.86
CA PHE A 74 2.55 4.29 -7.56
C PHE A 74 4.02 4.70 -7.62
N LYS A 75 4.71 4.51 -8.76
CA LYS A 75 6.08 5.03 -8.94
C LYS A 75 6.16 6.54 -8.80
N TYR A 76 5.18 7.27 -9.35
CA TYR A 76 5.15 8.73 -9.23
C TYR A 76 4.95 9.23 -7.80
N ILE A 77 4.39 8.39 -6.92
CA ILE A 77 4.24 8.67 -5.49
C ILE A 77 5.55 8.38 -4.73
N GLY A 78 6.44 7.56 -5.31
CA GLY A 78 7.73 7.19 -4.71
C GLY A 78 7.88 5.69 -4.42
N PHE A 79 6.91 4.85 -4.80
CA PHE A 79 7.04 3.41 -4.66
C PHE A 79 8.00 2.81 -5.69
N CYS A 80 8.86 1.93 -5.23
CA CYS A 80 9.78 1.14 -6.05
C CYS A 80 9.28 -0.29 -6.20
N PHE A 81 9.53 -0.93 -7.35
CA PHE A 81 9.25 -2.36 -7.48
C PHE A 81 10.08 -3.16 -6.47
N LEU A 82 9.45 -4.15 -5.85
CA LEU A 82 10.16 -5.08 -4.99
C LEU A 82 10.83 -6.17 -5.84
N HIS A 83 12.11 -6.45 -5.57
CA HIS A 83 12.80 -7.58 -6.18
C HIS A 83 12.15 -8.90 -5.73
N PRO A 84 12.00 -9.93 -6.59
CA PRO A 84 11.39 -11.21 -6.21
C PRO A 84 11.99 -11.85 -4.96
N ASP A 85 13.31 -11.77 -4.79
CA ASP A 85 14.02 -12.32 -3.60
C ASP A 85 13.78 -11.52 -2.32
N SER A 86 13.22 -10.31 -2.43
CA SER A 86 12.92 -9.43 -1.30
C SER A 86 11.47 -9.59 -0.83
N TYR A 87 10.67 -10.46 -1.45
CA TYR A 87 9.31 -10.75 -0.99
C TYR A 87 9.33 -11.38 0.40
N PRO A 88 8.48 -10.91 1.32
CA PRO A 88 8.23 -11.62 2.57
C PRO A 88 7.79 -13.05 2.28
N ARG A 89 8.24 -14.01 3.10
CA ARG A 89 7.91 -15.45 2.94
C ARG A 89 6.41 -15.75 2.94
N ASN A 90 5.60 -14.84 3.47
CA ASN A 90 4.16 -14.99 3.62
C ASN A 90 3.39 -14.43 2.41
N ILE A 91 4.08 -13.92 1.38
CA ILE A 91 3.48 -13.36 0.18
C ILE A 91 3.85 -14.24 -1.00
N ASP A 92 2.85 -14.66 -1.78
CA ASP A 92 3.05 -15.43 -3.01
C ASP A 92 3.35 -14.49 -4.19
N PRO A 93 4.60 -14.44 -4.70
CA PRO A 93 5.00 -13.54 -5.80
C PRO A 93 4.37 -13.91 -7.16
N GLN A 94 3.71 -15.06 -7.27
CA GLN A 94 2.96 -15.44 -8.46
C GLN A 94 1.59 -14.75 -8.53
N LYS A 95 0.98 -14.50 -7.36
CA LYS A 95 -0.37 -13.93 -7.26
C LYS A 95 -0.36 -12.46 -6.85
N VAL A 96 0.65 -12.04 -6.11
CA VAL A 96 0.74 -10.69 -5.55
C VAL A 96 1.85 -9.94 -6.26
N PHE A 97 1.50 -8.74 -6.71
CA PHE A 97 2.44 -7.74 -7.15
C PHE A 97 2.71 -6.77 -5.97
N ALA A 98 3.97 -6.65 -5.58
CA ALA A 98 4.39 -5.83 -4.45
C ALA A 98 5.34 -4.69 -4.85
N MET A 99 5.13 -3.54 -4.22
CA MET A 99 6.01 -2.37 -4.30
C MET A 99 6.38 -1.89 -2.91
N VAL A 100 7.53 -1.24 -2.77
CA VAL A 100 8.03 -0.73 -1.50
C VAL A 100 8.19 0.78 -1.56
N TYR A 101 7.72 1.46 -0.53
CA TYR A 101 7.96 2.86 -0.25
C TYR A 101 8.80 2.95 1.01
N THR A 102 9.87 3.75 0.98
CA THR A 102 10.75 3.96 2.13
C THR A 102 10.47 5.34 2.68
N ILE A 103 10.24 5.39 3.99
CA ILE A 103 9.95 6.60 4.77
C ILE A 103 11.28 7.25 5.17
#